data_AF-A0A172RXM6-F1
#
_entry.id   AF-A0A172RXM6-F1
#
_cell.length_a   1.000
_cell.length_b   1.000
_cell.length_c   1.000
_cell.angle_alpha   90.00
_cell.angle_beta   90.00
_cell.angle_gamma   90.00
#
_symmetry.space_group_name_H-M   'P 1'
#
loop_
_entity.id
_entity.type
_entity.pdbx_description
1 polymer ?
#
loop_
_entity_poly.entity_id
_entity_poly.type
_entity_poly.pdbx_seq_one_letter_code
_entity_poly.pdbx_strand_id
1 'polypeptide(L)' 'MEQAQRRTGDFENLLSPAVVARMTNGTVSEDFIREACWRDAQHHPLPCLKAGAKRRMVKIRWSDFERWLHEEIHGVSAQ' A
#
# COMPACT_ATOMS: atom_id res chain seq x y z
N MET A 1 -8.67 38.06 3.19
CA MET A 1 -7.95 37.03 3.97
C MET A 1 -8.52 35.68 3.59
N GLU A 2 -7.74 34.61 3.73
CA GLU A 2 -8.17 33.19 3.68
C GLU A 2 -8.59 32.64 2.29
N GLN A 3 -8.07 31.53 1.74
CA GLN A 3 -7.35 30.39 2.30
C GLN A 3 -6.34 29.87 1.25
N ALA A 4 -5.05 29.91 1.56
CA ALA A 4 -4.04 29.17 0.83
C ALA A 4 -4.04 27.72 1.32
N GLN A 5 -4.91 26.86 0.77
CA GLN A 5 -4.82 25.42 1.00
C GLN A 5 -3.69 24.85 0.14
N ARG A 6 -2.43 25.19 0.47
CA ARG A 6 -1.28 24.38 0.08
C ARG A 6 -1.40 23.08 0.87
N ARG A 7 -2.15 22.11 0.34
CA ARG A 7 -2.04 20.71 0.73
C ARG A 7 -0.60 20.33 0.41
N THR A 8 0.29 20.50 1.38
CA THR A 8 1.60 19.87 1.37
C THR A 8 1.32 18.40 1.15
N GLY A 9 1.60 17.91 -0.06
CA GLY A 9 1.52 16.50 -0.37
C GLY A 9 2.39 15.80 0.66
N ASP A 10 1.78 14.99 1.50
CA ASP A 10 2.51 14.12 2.42
C ASP A 10 3.46 13.29 1.56
N PHE A 11 4.74 13.65 1.59
CA PHE A 11 5.80 12.87 0.96
C PHE A 11 6.04 11.67 1.86
N GLU A 12 5.04 10.80 1.95
CA GLU A 12 5.17 9.54 2.67
C GLU A 12 6.34 8.76 2.09
N ASN A 13 7.18 8.26 2.99
CA ASN A 13 8.30 7.43 2.61
C ASN A 13 7.80 6.15 1.94
N LEU A 14 8.40 5.83 0.80
CA LEU A 14 8.13 4.59 0.08
C LEU A 14 8.79 3.41 0.79
N LEU A 15 7.97 2.56 1.40
CA LEU A 15 8.40 1.41 2.18
C LEU A 15 8.53 0.16 1.31
N SER A 16 9.45 -0.73 1.70
CA SER A 16 9.54 -2.07 1.12
C SER A 16 8.53 -3.01 1.82
N PRO A 17 8.05 -4.08 1.17
CA PRO A 17 7.16 -5.07 1.79
C PRO A 17 7.66 -5.59 3.14
N ALA A 18 8.97 -5.82 3.26
CA ALA A 18 9.62 -6.24 4.50
C ALA A 18 9.39 -5.25 5.66
N VAL A 19 9.42 -3.94 5.37
CA VAL A 19 9.22 -2.89 6.37
C VAL A 19 7.75 -2.85 6.78
N VAL A 20 6.84 -2.91 5.80
CA VAL A 20 5.39 -2.94 6.05
C VAL A 20 5.02 -4.14 6.93
N ALA A 21 5.51 -5.35 6.60
CA ALA A 21 5.28 -6.55 7.42
C ALA A 21 5.74 -6.37 8.88
N ARG A 22 6.92 -5.77 9.07
CA ARG A 22 7.45 -5.46 10.41
C ARG A 22 6.60 -4.43 11.15
N MET A 23 6.06 -3.43 10.45
CA MET A 23 5.16 -2.44 11.04
C MET A 23 3.83 -3.05 11.47
N THR A 24 3.36 -4.09 10.78
CA THR A 24 2.20 -4.90 11.25
C THR A 24 2.54 -5.88 12.38
N ASN A 25 3.75 -5.80 12.95
CA ASN A 25 4.24 -6.72 13.97
C ASN A 25 4.10 -8.22 13.58
N GLY A 26 4.20 -8.52 12.28
CA GLY A 26 4.07 -9.87 11.73
C GLY A 26 2.64 -10.37 11.50
N THR A 27 1.61 -9.57 11.77
CA THR A 27 0.21 -9.93 11.44
C THR A 27 0.03 -10.13 9.94
N VAL A 28 0.74 -9.35 9.12
CA VAL A 28 0.74 -9.49 7.67
C VAL A 28 2.14 -9.89 7.20
N SER A 29 2.21 -11.00 6.46
CA SER A 29 3.48 -11.52 5.93
C SER A 29 3.99 -10.69 4.76
N GLU A 30 5.32 -10.62 4.59
CA GLU A 30 5.94 -9.95 3.44
C GLU A 30 5.43 -10.51 2.11
N ASP A 31 5.28 -11.83 2.01
CA ASP A 31 4.84 -12.51 0.80
C ASP A 31 3.41 -12.12 0.43
N PHE A 32 2.50 -12.13 1.41
CA PHE A 32 1.13 -11.66 1.24
C PHE A 32 1.06 -10.21 0.69
N ILE A 33 1.89 -9.31 1.22
CA ILE A 33 1.96 -7.92 0.76
C ILE A 33 2.46 -7.85 -0.69
N ARG A 34 3.48 -8.66 -1.03
CA ARG A 34 3.99 -8.75 -2.40
C ARG A 34 2.92 -9.29 -3.35
N GLU A 35 2.24 -10.37 -2.99
CA GLU A 35 1.17 -10.93 -3.80
C GLU A 35 0.05 -9.91 -4.02
N ALA A 36 -0.38 -9.20 -2.96
CA ALA A 36 -1.38 -8.15 -3.04
C ALA A 36 -1.01 -7.04 -4.03
N CYS A 37 0.29 -6.69 -4.15
CA CYS A 37 0.79 -5.75 -5.15
C CYS A 37 0.65 -6.24 -6.60
N TRP A 38 0.67 -7.56 -6.81
CA TRP A 38 0.61 -8.19 -8.14
C TRP A 38 -0.76 -8.76 -8.50
N ARG A 39 -1.76 -8.64 -7.62
CA ARG A 39 -3.15 -9.00 -7.91
C ARG A 39 -3.69 -8.20 -9.09
N ASP A 40 -4.63 -8.79 -9.81
CA ASP A 40 -5.43 -8.12 -10.82
C ASP A 40 -6.49 -7.22 -10.19
N ALA A 41 -7.01 -6.26 -10.96
CA ALA A 41 -8.04 -5.31 -10.53
C ALA A 41 -9.30 -5.97 -9.96
N GLN A 42 -9.59 -7.22 -10.38
CA GLN A 42 -10.74 -8.00 -9.89
C GLN A 42 -10.55 -8.55 -8.47
N HIS A 43 -9.33 -8.52 -7.91
CA HIS A 43 -8.98 -9.09 -6.61
C HIS A 43 -8.46 -8.03 -5.62
N HIS A 44 -8.93 -6.78 -5.77
CA HIS A 44 -8.59 -5.64 -4.91
C HIS A 44 -7.05 -5.50 -4.69
N PRO A 45 -6.32 -5.00 -5.70
CA PRO A 45 -4.87 -4.94 -5.64
C PRO A 45 -4.39 -3.82 -4.71
N LEU A 46 -3.31 -4.11 -3.96
CA LEU A 46 -2.65 -3.12 -3.10
C LEU A 46 -1.97 -2.05 -3.96
N PRO A 47 -2.26 -0.74 -3.76
CA PRO A 47 -1.58 0.33 -4.46
C PRO A 47 -0.09 0.33 -4.15
N CYS A 48 0.72 0.07 -5.18
CA CYS A 48 2.16 -0.05 -5.05
C CYS A 48 2.87 0.51 -6.28
N LEU A 49 4.04 1.11 -6.04
CA LEU A 49 4.96 1.49 -7.08
C LEU A 49 5.83 0.28 -7.44
N LYS A 50 5.59 -0.26 -8.63
CA LYS A 50 6.40 -1.32 -9.23
C LYS A 50 7.59 -0.67 -9.93
N ALA A 51 8.80 -1.04 -9.51
CA ALA A 51 10.05 -0.51 -10.03
C ALA A 51 11.03 -1.63 -10.41
N GLY A 52 11.91 -1.34 -11.36
CA GLY A 52 13.02 -2.21 -11.76
C GLY A 52 12.73 -3.07 -12.99
N ALA A 53 13.55 -2.90 -14.03
CA ALA A 53 13.49 -3.69 -15.26
C ALA A 53 14.08 -5.11 -15.11
N LYS A 54 14.98 -5.32 -14.13
CA LYS A 54 15.75 -6.57 -13.95
C LYS A 54 15.44 -7.34 -12.65
N ARG A 55 14.95 -6.65 -11.62
CA ARG A 55 14.42 -7.23 -10.38
C ARG A 55 13.11 -6.54 -10.05
N ARG A 56 12.05 -7.32 -9.89
CA ARG A 56 10.72 -6.85 -9.49
C ARG A 56 10.81 -6.25 -8.09
N MET A 57 11.00 -4.94 -8.00
CA MET A 57 10.94 -4.20 -6.74
C MET A 57 9.56 -3.58 -6.61
N VAL A 58 8.96 -3.66 -5.43
CA VAL A 58 7.70 -2.98 -5.13
C VAL A 58 7.93 -2.06 -3.94
N LYS A 59 7.28 -0.90 -3.99
CA LYS A 59 7.35 0.16 -2.99
C LYS A 59 5.94 0.60 -2.63
N ILE A 60 5.66 0.73 -1.35
CA ILE A 60 4.30 0.90 -0.82
C ILE A 60 4.30 2.11 0.11
N ARG A 61 3.25 2.93 0.04
CA ARG A 61 3.01 3.97 1.04
C ARG A 61 2.25 3.36 2.20
N TRP A 62 2.58 3.76 3.42
CA TRP A 62 1.97 3.17 4.60
C TRP A 62 0.46 3.47 4.65
N SER A 63 0.06 4.71 4.37
CA SER A 63 -1.36 5.10 4.35
C SER A 63 -2.17 4.35 3.29
N ASP A 64 -1.59 4.06 2.12
CA ASP A 64 -2.25 3.23 1.10
C ASP A 64 -2.42 1.78 1.59
N PHE A 65 -1.42 1.24 2.28
CA PHE A 65 -1.52 -0.09 2.88
C PHE A 65 -2.55 -0.16 4.00
N GLU A 66 -2.57 0.80 4.94
CA GLU A 66 -3.55 0.81 6.03
C GLU A 66 -4.98 0.90 5.51
N ARG A 67 -5.22 1.80 4.55
CA ARG A 67 -6.52 1.95 3.92
C ARG A 67 -6.94 0.65 3.22
N TRP A 68 -6.06 0.09 2.39
CA TRP A 68 -6.32 -1.16 1.68
C TRP A 68 -6.57 -2.33 2.65
N LEU A 69 -5.80 -2.44 3.74
CA LEU A 69 -5.95 -3.51 4.72
C LEU A 69 -7.27 -3.38 5.49
N HIS A 70 -7.65 -2.15 5.85
CA HIS A 70 -8.95 -1.88 6.44
C HIS A 70 -10.09 -2.28 5.49
N GLU A 71 -9.95 -1.99 4.20
CA GLU A 71 -10.89 -2.41 3.15
C GLU A 71 -10.97 -3.93 2.99
N GLU A 72 -9.84 -4.65 3.08
CA GLU A 72 -9.81 -6.13 3.05
C GLU A 72 -10.48 -6.75 4.30
N ILE A 73 -10.20 -6.21 5.50
CA ILE A 73 -10.69 -6.77 6.77
C ILE A 73 -12.17 -6.49 6.98
N HIS A 74 -12.58 -5.24 6.77
CA HIS A 74 -13.96 -4.83 6.99
C HIS A 74 -14.86 -5.18 5.81
N GLY A 75 -14.28 -5.72 4.73
CA GLY A 75 -14.95 -6.03 3.50
C GLY A 75 -15.49 -4.75 2.89
N VAL A 76 -14.79 -4.20 1.90
CA VAL A 76 -15.45 -3.39 0.89
C VAL A 76 -16.39 -4.33 0.15
N SER A 77 -17.60 -4.46 0.70
CA SER A 77 -18.80 -4.84 -0.02
C SER A 77 -19.10 -3.73 -1.01
N ALA A 78 -18.26 -3.58 -2.03
CA ALA A 78 -18.63 -2.86 -3.24
C ALA A 78 -19.06 -3.90 -4.28
N GLN A 79 -20.30 -4.36 -4.08
CA GLN A 79 -21.19 -5.12 -4.98
C GLN A 79 -21.08 -6.64 -4.94
#